data_AF-A0A7X5DGR0-F1
#
_entry.id   AF-A0A7X5DGR0-F1
#
_cell.length_a   1.000
_cell.length_b   1.000
_cell.length_c   1.000
_cell.angle_alpha   90.00
_cell.angle_beta   90.00
_cell.angle_gamma   90.00
#
_symmetry.space_group_name_H-M   'P 1'
#
loop_
_entity.id
_entity.type
_entity.pdbx_description
1 polymer ?
#
loop_
_entity_poly.entity_id
_entity_poly.type
_entity_poly.pdbx_seq_one_letter_code
_entity_poly.pdbx_strand_id
1 'polypeptide(L)'
;MADFSSGAVLDDDLDLSAAQGRKKARAAAGAKAVSWGGRGLNVAIGVSAVVVVAGLVLWAMQLSGGMVQTGMRNLNSWGLYITSFMFFVGLSAGGLIISSVPKAFGVAGFGGISKVAVMSSIACTVAAIGMVVVDLGQPARLWELFAYSNLGSPLMWDILVLGTYLILSCVYLWAQVRAEAGKVSRTVLRVISVVALVCAVLVHSVTAWIFGLQAGREMWHTALLAPWFVSSALVCGTALVICVAVALRGVGYLKWEQANLVKLAKLLGAFVMVDLYFFGCDLLTEGFPGGSGLEVV
;
A
#
# COMPACT_ATOMS: atom_id res chain seq x y z
N MET A 1 27.72 44.85 -71.57
CA MET A 1 27.10 45.81 -70.62
C MET A 1 25.69 45.31 -70.37
N ALA A 2 25.51 44.58 -69.26
CA ALA A 2 24.80 45.02 -68.04
C ALA A 2 23.27 44.92 -68.25
N ASP A 3 22.45 44.34 -67.37
CA ASP A 3 22.57 44.30 -65.91
C ASP A 3 21.66 43.19 -65.33
N PHE A 4 22.06 42.62 -64.20
CA PHE A 4 21.25 41.69 -63.39
C PHE A 4 20.39 42.51 -62.42
N SER A 5 19.06 42.39 -62.47
CA SER A 5 18.18 42.90 -61.41
C SER A 5 17.56 41.74 -60.63
N SER A 6 18.06 41.59 -59.41
CA SER A 6 17.52 40.77 -58.32
C SER A 6 16.33 41.49 -57.69
N GLY A 7 15.14 40.88 -57.74
CA GLY A 7 13.92 41.35 -57.08
C GLY A 7 13.28 40.25 -56.24
N ALA A 8 13.76 40.13 -55.00
CA ALA A 8 13.08 39.64 -53.80
C ALA A 8 11.95 38.59 -53.94
N VAL A 9 12.34 37.32 -53.81
CA VAL A 9 11.54 36.33 -53.10
C VAL A 9 11.81 36.54 -51.60
N LEU A 10 10.77 36.37 -50.76
CA LEU A 10 10.75 36.21 -49.29
C LEU A 10 9.99 37.32 -48.56
N ASP A 11 8.70 37.10 -48.33
CA ASP A 11 8.04 37.57 -47.10
C ASP A 11 6.78 36.72 -46.83
N ASP A 12 6.96 35.43 -46.63
CA ASP A 12 5.85 34.53 -46.27
C ASP A 12 6.28 33.39 -45.34
N ASP A 13 7.15 33.69 -44.38
CA ASP A 13 7.55 32.72 -43.37
C ASP A 13 7.48 33.33 -41.96
N LEU A 14 6.73 32.65 -41.10
CA LEU A 14 6.66 32.77 -39.63
C LEU A 14 5.47 33.56 -39.05
N ASP A 15 4.23 33.16 -39.39
CA ASP A 15 3.07 33.43 -38.53
C ASP A 15 3.16 32.59 -37.22
N LEU A 16 3.90 33.13 -36.24
CA LEU A 16 4.09 32.59 -34.90
C LEU A 16 2.85 32.76 -33.99
N SER A 17 1.80 33.43 -34.47
CA SER A 17 0.58 33.70 -33.69
C SER A 17 -0.21 32.42 -33.41
N ALA A 18 -0.25 31.49 -34.36
CA ALA A 18 -0.91 30.19 -34.21
C ALA A 18 -0.21 29.28 -33.18
N ALA A 19 1.11 29.41 -33.03
CA ALA A 19 1.90 28.68 -32.03
C ALA A 19 1.73 29.29 -30.62
N GLN A 20 1.61 30.61 -30.53
CA GLN A 20 1.28 31.31 -29.28
C GLN A 20 -0.16 31.01 -28.82
N GLY A 21 -1.13 30.97 -29.74
CA GLY A 21 -2.52 30.59 -29.46
C GLY A 21 -2.65 29.16 -28.92
N ARG A 22 -1.93 28.20 -29.52
CA ARG A 22 -1.85 26.81 -29.02
C ARG A 22 -1.15 26.71 -27.66
N LYS A 23 -0.10 27.49 -27.39
CA LYS A 23 0.53 27.55 -26.06
C LYS A 23 -0.42 28.16 -25.02
N LYS A 24 -1.17 29.21 -25.36
CA LYS A 24 -2.18 29.83 -24.48
C LYS A 24 -3.35 28.91 -24.20
N ALA A 25 -3.83 28.16 -25.20
CA ALA A 25 -4.88 27.15 -25.04
C ALA A 25 -4.40 25.95 -24.20
N ARG A 26 -3.14 25.52 -24.37
CA ARG A 26 -2.54 24.44 -23.57
C ARG A 26 -2.19 24.88 -22.13
N ALA A 27 -1.88 26.17 -21.93
CA ALA A 27 -1.73 26.78 -20.62
C ALA A 27 -3.09 26.99 -19.91
N ALA A 28 -4.13 27.37 -20.66
CA ALA A 28 -5.50 27.51 -20.15
C ALA A 28 -6.15 26.15 -19.82
N ALA A 29 -5.82 25.09 -20.56
CA ALA A 29 -6.20 23.72 -20.24
C ALA A 29 -5.41 23.11 -19.07
N GLY A 30 -4.31 23.77 -18.65
CA GLY A 30 -3.39 23.32 -17.60
C GLY A 30 -3.65 23.86 -16.20
N ALA A 31 -4.69 24.68 -15.96
CA ALA A 31 -4.86 25.35 -14.67
C ALA A 31 -6.33 25.48 -14.23
N LYS A 32 -7.00 24.36 -14.00
CA LYS A 32 -7.75 24.21 -12.74
C LYS A 32 -7.00 23.23 -11.87
N ALA A 33 -5.85 23.66 -11.37
CA ALA A 33 -5.31 23.09 -10.15
C ALA A 33 -6.40 23.27 -9.10
N VAL A 34 -7.08 22.18 -8.72
CA VAL A 34 -7.98 22.17 -7.58
C VAL A 34 -7.18 22.75 -6.43
N SER A 35 -7.60 23.92 -5.94
CA SER A 35 -6.91 24.62 -4.86
C SER A 35 -6.77 23.65 -3.69
N TRP A 36 -5.53 23.35 -3.32
CA TRP A 36 -5.24 22.72 -2.05
C TRP A 36 -5.80 23.67 -0.96
N GLY A 37 -6.82 23.23 -0.23
CA GLY A 37 -7.53 24.09 0.74
C GLY A 37 -9.06 24.18 0.59
N GLY A 38 -9.74 23.07 0.31
CA GLY A 38 -11.19 23.02 0.49
C GLY A 38 -11.54 22.98 1.99
N ARG A 39 -12.62 23.66 2.41
CA ARG A 39 -13.12 23.60 3.81
C ARG A 39 -13.27 22.14 4.30
N GLY A 40 -13.72 21.24 3.42
CA GLY A 40 -13.82 19.80 3.72
C GLY A 40 -12.49 19.10 4.00
N LEU A 41 -11.41 19.46 3.29
CA LEU A 41 -10.08 18.91 3.54
C LEU A 41 -9.54 19.38 4.89
N ASN A 42 -9.70 20.67 5.21
CA ASN A 42 -9.27 21.22 6.50
C ASN A 42 -10.06 20.60 7.67
N VAL A 43 -11.36 20.37 7.49
CA VAL A 43 -12.18 19.63 8.47
C VAL A 43 -11.68 18.20 8.62
N ALA A 44 -11.41 17.47 7.53
CA ALA A 44 -10.90 16.11 7.60
C ALA A 44 -9.51 16.02 8.28
N ILE A 45 -8.63 16.99 8.04
CA ILE A 45 -7.33 17.11 8.72
C ILE A 45 -7.55 17.38 10.22
N GLY A 46 -8.44 18.32 10.56
CA GLY A 46 -8.75 18.66 11.95
C GLY A 46 -9.33 17.47 12.72
N VAL A 47 -10.30 16.75 12.14
CA VAL A 47 -10.89 15.54 12.73
C VAL A 47 -9.83 14.46 12.91
N SER A 48 -9.02 14.20 11.88
CA SER A 48 -7.92 13.21 11.97
C SER A 48 -6.92 13.57 13.08
N ALA A 49 -6.56 14.86 13.21
CA ALA A 49 -5.65 15.32 14.26
C ALA A 49 -6.25 15.11 15.66
N VAL A 50 -7.53 15.40 15.86
CA VAL A 50 -8.23 15.15 17.13
C VAL A 50 -8.24 13.65 17.47
N VAL A 51 -8.52 12.79 16.49
CA VAL A 51 -8.50 11.33 16.69
C VAL A 51 -7.09 10.84 17.07
N VAL A 52 -6.04 11.36 16.42
CA VAL A 52 -4.64 11.03 16.76
C VAL A 52 -4.31 11.46 18.19
N VAL A 53 -4.67 12.69 18.58
CA VAL A 53 -4.43 13.17 19.96
C VAL A 53 -5.16 12.31 20.97
N ALA A 54 -6.43 11.98 20.72
CA ALA A 54 -7.19 11.09 21.59
C ALA A 54 -6.52 9.70 21.71
N GLY A 55 -6.06 9.13 20.59
CA GLY A 55 -5.32 7.86 20.58
C GLY A 55 -4.02 7.92 21.38
N LEU A 56 -3.25 9.00 21.25
CA LEU A 56 -2.01 9.20 22.02
C LEU A 56 -2.28 9.34 23.52
N VAL A 57 -3.35 10.04 23.91
CA VAL A 57 -3.77 10.15 25.33
C VAL A 57 -4.15 8.78 25.89
N LEU A 58 -4.95 8.01 25.16
CA LEU A 58 -5.33 6.65 25.56
C LEU A 58 -4.11 5.72 25.66
N TRP A 59 -3.16 5.84 24.73
CA TRP A 59 -1.92 5.08 24.80
C TRP A 59 -1.05 5.48 25.99
N ALA A 60 -0.96 6.78 26.33
CA ALA A 60 -0.27 7.23 27.53
C ALA A 60 -0.92 6.69 28.81
N MET A 61 -2.25 6.62 28.85
CA MET A 61 -2.99 5.99 29.96
C MET A 61 -2.67 4.49 30.06
N GLN A 62 -2.64 3.77 28.94
CA GLN A 62 -2.23 2.35 28.89
C GLN A 62 -0.79 2.17 29.40
N LEU A 63 0.16 3.01 28.99
CA LEU A 63 1.54 2.92 29.47
C LEU A 63 1.64 3.14 30.98
N SER A 64 0.79 4.01 31.55
CA SER A 64 0.77 4.27 32.99
C SER A 64 0.15 3.14 33.82
N GLY A 65 -0.94 2.53 33.35
CA GLY A 65 -1.62 1.44 34.07
C GLY A 65 -1.31 0.04 33.57
N GLY A 66 -0.39 -0.09 32.61
CA GLY A 66 0.05 -1.35 32.02
C GLY A 66 -0.93 -1.99 31.04
N MET A 67 -0.49 -3.10 30.45
CA MET A 67 -1.23 -3.83 29.41
C MET A 67 -2.58 -4.40 29.89
N VAL A 68 -2.86 -4.41 31.20
CA VAL A 68 -4.15 -4.88 31.73
C VAL A 68 -5.34 -4.06 31.22
N GLN A 69 -5.14 -2.78 30.88
CA GLN A 69 -6.19 -1.90 30.35
C GLN A 69 -6.71 -2.35 28.97
N THR A 70 -5.90 -3.12 28.24
CA THR A 70 -6.26 -3.65 26.91
C THR A 70 -7.26 -4.81 26.98
N GLY A 71 -7.53 -5.33 28.19
CA GLY A 71 -8.34 -6.52 28.39
C GLY A 71 -7.61 -7.83 28.04
N MET A 72 -6.36 -7.78 27.62
CA MET A 72 -5.57 -8.98 27.32
C MET A 72 -5.28 -9.79 28.59
N ARG A 73 -5.18 -11.11 28.40
CA ARG A 73 -4.95 -12.10 29.45
C ARG A 73 -3.85 -13.05 28.99
N ASN A 74 -3.30 -13.87 29.90
CA ASN A 74 -2.25 -14.82 29.54
C ASN A 74 -2.68 -15.82 28.46
N LEU A 75 -3.98 -16.20 28.42
CA LEU A 75 -4.53 -17.07 27.38
C LEU A 75 -4.62 -16.37 26.01
N ASN A 76 -4.91 -15.06 26.03
CA ASN A 76 -5.12 -14.22 24.85
C ASN A 76 -4.18 -13.01 24.95
N SER A 77 -2.90 -13.27 24.70
CA SER A 77 -1.82 -12.29 24.82
C SER A 77 -1.73 -11.32 23.64
N TRP A 78 -2.40 -11.65 22.52
CA TRP A 78 -2.52 -10.80 21.34
C TRP A 78 -3.99 -10.48 21.11
N GLY A 79 -4.33 -9.20 21.25
CA GLY A 79 -5.66 -8.68 21.10
C GLY A 79 -5.75 -7.69 19.94
N LEU A 80 -6.47 -6.59 20.17
CA LEU A 80 -6.83 -5.62 19.14
C LEU A 80 -5.61 -5.03 18.40
N TYR A 81 -4.47 -4.82 19.06
CA TYR A 81 -3.29 -4.22 18.41
C TYR A 81 -2.70 -5.15 17.36
N ILE A 82 -2.46 -6.42 17.68
CA ILE A 82 -1.94 -7.39 16.71
C ILE A 82 -2.96 -7.69 15.61
N THR A 83 -4.26 -7.74 15.92
CA THR A 83 -5.31 -7.85 14.89
C THR A 83 -5.31 -6.64 13.95
N SER A 84 -5.20 -5.44 14.49
CA SER A 84 -5.15 -4.20 13.69
C SER A 84 -3.86 -4.12 12.87
N PHE A 85 -2.74 -4.54 13.45
CA PHE A 85 -1.46 -4.69 12.76
C PHE A 85 -1.62 -5.60 11.54
N MET A 86 -2.19 -6.80 11.71
CA MET A 86 -2.47 -7.72 10.60
C MET A 86 -3.34 -7.10 9.53
N PHE A 87 -4.40 -6.42 9.95
CA PHE A 87 -5.30 -5.73 9.03
C PHE A 87 -4.57 -4.67 8.20
N PHE A 88 -3.79 -3.81 8.83
CA PHE A 88 -3.05 -2.75 8.14
C PHE A 88 -1.90 -3.27 7.26
N VAL A 89 -1.22 -4.35 7.66
CA VAL A 89 -0.25 -5.03 6.79
C VAL A 89 -0.97 -5.60 5.56
N GLY A 90 -2.12 -6.28 5.76
CA GLY A 90 -3.00 -6.74 4.68
C GLY A 90 -3.33 -5.64 3.67
N LEU A 91 -3.84 -4.51 4.19
CA LEU A 91 -4.20 -3.35 3.39
C LEU A 91 -3.01 -2.74 2.63
N SER A 92 -1.80 -2.82 3.19
CA SER A 92 -0.64 -2.15 2.61
C SER A 92 -0.12 -2.84 1.36
N ALA A 93 0.02 -4.17 1.34
CA ALA A 93 0.64 -4.82 0.18
C ALA A 93 -0.23 -4.86 -1.05
N GLY A 94 -1.54 -5.06 -0.92
CA GLY A 94 -2.39 -5.06 -2.12
C GLY A 94 -2.28 -3.73 -2.89
N GLY A 95 -2.14 -2.59 -2.20
CA GLY A 95 -1.89 -1.30 -2.83
C GLY A 95 -0.58 -1.26 -3.63
N LEU A 96 0.53 -1.73 -3.05
CA LEU A 96 1.81 -1.76 -3.75
C LEU A 96 1.80 -2.75 -4.91
N ILE A 97 1.21 -3.94 -4.73
CA ILE A 97 1.14 -5.00 -5.74
C ILE A 97 0.33 -4.54 -6.95
N ILE A 98 -0.83 -3.92 -6.76
CA ILE A 98 -1.66 -3.39 -7.86
C ILE A 98 -0.92 -2.30 -8.64
N SER A 99 -0.09 -1.50 -7.97
CA SER A 99 0.73 -0.49 -8.64
C SER A 99 1.94 -1.08 -9.36
N SER A 100 2.61 -2.07 -8.76
CA SER A 100 3.90 -2.60 -9.22
C SER A 100 3.76 -3.65 -10.32
N VAL A 101 2.75 -4.52 -10.25
CA VAL A 101 2.51 -5.61 -11.23
C VAL A 101 2.46 -5.08 -12.67
N PRO A 102 1.64 -4.07 -13.02
CA PRO A 102 1.58 -3.60 -14.40
C PRO A 102 2.94 -3.15 -14.95
N LYS A 103 3.75 -2.48 -14.11
CA LYS A 103 5.06 -1.97 -14.51
C LYS A 103 6.12 -3.05 -14.56
N ALA A 104 6.07 -4.01 -13.64
CA ALA A 104 6.92 -5.20 -13.65
C ALA A 104 6.75 -5.99 -14.95
N PHE A 105 5.50 -6.26 -15.36
CA PHE A 105 5.17 -6.98 -16.59
C PHE A 105 5.17 -6.11 -17.86
N GLY A 106 5.34 -4.79 -17.73
CA GLY A 106 5.39 -3.89 -18.88
C GLY A 106 4.03 -3.61 -19.55
N VAL A 107 2.93 -3.94 -18.88
CA VAL A 107 1.57 -3.68 -19.37
C VAL A 107 1.09 -2.29 -18.95
N ALA A 108 0.02 -1.80 -19.58
CA ALA A 108 -0.58 -0.52 -19.22
C ALA A 108 -1.12 -0.56 -17.78
N GLY A 109 -0.60 0.31 -16.92
CA GLY A 109 -1.05 0.44 -15.53
C GLY A 109 -2.34 1.25 -15.38
N PHE A 110 -2.77 1.45 -14.13
CA PHE A 110 -4.02 2.14 -13.78
C PHE A 110 -3.89 3.67 -13.70
N GLY A 111 -2.87 4.25 -14.35
CA GLY A 111 -2.61 5.68 -14.35
C GLY A 111 -2.51 6.26 -12.93
N GLY A 112 -3.29 7.31 -12.64
CA GLY A 112 -3.29 7.99 -11.34
C GLY A 112 -3.72 7.11 -10.16
N ILE A 113 -4.45 6.01 -10.41
CA ILE A 113 -4.82 5.05 -9.35
C ILE A 113 -3.58 4.35 -8.78
N SER A 114 -2.56 4.08 -9.61
CA SER A 114 -1.32 3.46 -9.15
C SER A 114 -0.60 4.30 -8.09
N LYS A 115 -0.60 5.64 -8.22
CA LYS A 115 0.00 6.53 -7.20
C LYS A 115 -0.78 6.50 -5.88
N VAL A 116 -2.11 6.56 -5.98
CA VAL A 116 -2.99 6.45 -4.81
C VAL A 116 -2.76 5.14 -4.08
N ALA A 117 -2.64 4.04 -4.82
CA ALA A 117 -2.41 2.71 -4.26
C ALA A 117 -1.11 2.63 -3.45
N VAL A 118 -0.01 3.22 -3.94
CA VAL A 118 1.26 3.26 -3.19
C VAL A 118 1.20 4.20 -1.98
N MET A 119 0.54 5.35 -2.10
CA MET A 119 0.36 6.25 -0.96
C MET A 119 -0.46 5.62 0.16
N SER A 120 -1.58 4.97 -0.18
CA SER A 120 -2.40 4.22 0.77
C SER A 120 -1.61 3.06 1.40
N SER A 121 -0.78 2.38 0.60
CA SER A 121 0.11 1.32 1.08
C SER A 121 1.11 1.82 2.13
N ILE A 122 1.80 2.93 1.87
CA ILE A 122 2.75 3.54 2.81
C ILE A 122 2.02 3.94 4.10
N ALA A 123 0.86 4.60 3.99
CA ALA A 123 0.08 5.01 5.15
C ALA A 123 -0.34 3.82 6.03
N CYS A 124 -0.83 2.73 5.41
CA CYS A 124 -1.18 1.51 6.13
C CYS A 124 0.04 0.84 6.77
N THR A 125 1.20 0.86 6.09
CA THR A 125 2.45 0.31 6.65
C THR A 125 2.91 1.07 7.90
N VAL A 126 2.80 2.40 7.89
CA VAL A 126 3.13 3.22 9.06
C VAL A 126 2.15 2.94 10.21
N ALA A 127 0.86 2.81 9.92
CA ALA A 127 -0.15 2.45 10.91
C ALA A 127 0.11 1.04 11.49
N ALA A 128 0.48 0.07 10.65
CA ALA A 128 0.86 -1.28 11.05
C ALA A 128 2.05 -1.26 12.04
N ILE A 129 3.15 -0.59 11.68
CA ILE A 129 4.32 -0.47 12.55
C ILE A 129 3.94 0.23 13.86
N GLY A 130 3.11 1.27 13.80
CA GLY A 130 2.60 1.96 14.99
C GLY A 130 1.86 1.02 15.95
N MET A 131 1.02 0.12 15.44
CA MET A 131 0.29 -0.85 16.26
C MET A 131 1.23 -1.84 16.96
N VAL A 132 2.31 -2.28 16.31
CA VAL A 132 3.33 -3.13 16.94
C VAL A 132 4.01 -2.39 18.09
N VAL A 133 4.35 -1.11 17.90
CA VAL A 133 4.97 -0.29 18.97
C VAL A 133 4.02 -0.10 20.15
N VAL A 134 2.73 0.09 19.89
CA VAL A 134 1.70 0.26 20.92
C VAL A 134 1.44 -1.03 21.71
N ASP A 135 1.63 -2.20 21.07
CA ASP A 135 1.49 -3.51 21.70
C ASP A 135 2.65 -3.84 22.66
N LEU A 136 3.80 -3.17 22.52
CA LEU A 136 4.92 -3.35 23.43
C LEU A 136 4.60 -2.81 24.83
N GLY A 137 4.69 -3.66 25.84
CA GLY A 137 4.53 -3.25 27.24
C GLY A 137 5.62 -2.28 27.74
N GLN A 138 6.79 -2.25 27.09
CA GLN A 138 7.89 -1.34 27.42
C GLN A 138 8.53 -0.78 26.13
N PRO A 139 7.86 0.16 25.44
CA PRO A 139 8.30 0.65 24.13
C PRO A 139 9.65 1.39 24.18
N ALA A 140 10.04 1.92 25.34
CA ALA A 140 11.34 2.56 25.54
C ALA A 140 12.54 1.62 25.32
N ARG A 141 12.32 0.29 25.38
CA ARG A 141 13.35 -0.73 25.12
C ARG A 141 13.40 -1.21 23.68
N LEU A 142 12.62 -0.62 22.77
CA LEU A 142 12.61 -1.01 21.36
C LEU A 142 14.01 -0.94 20.71
N TRP A 143 14.90 -0.07 21.20
CA TRP A 143 16.29 -0.02 20.72
C TRP A 143 17.08 -1.30 21.02
N GLU A 144 16.77 -2.02 22.11
CA GLU A 144 17.43 -3.27 22.50
C GLU A 144 17.23 -4.35 21.43
N LEU A 145 16.10 -4.31 20.73
CA LEU A 145 15.83 -5.22 19.62
C LEU A 145 16.87 -5.08 18.50
N PHE A 146 17.36 -3.87 18.23
CA PHE A 146 18.37 -3.63 17.19
C PHE A 146 19.80 -3.87 17.70
N ALA A 147 20.05 -3.69 18.99
CA ALA A 147 21.36 -3.94 19.60
C ALA A 147 21.61 -5.42 19.90
N TYR A 148 20.57 -6.16 20.28
CA TYR A 148 20.62 -7.54 20.75
C TYR A 148 19.62 -8.42 19.99
N SER A 149 19.66 -8.35 18.65
CA SER A 149 18.70 -9.05 17.79
C SER A 149 18.84 -10.58 17.86
N ASN A 150 17.73 -11.28 18.06
CA ASN A 150 17.64 -12.73 17.86
C ASN A 150 17.08 -13.03 16.45
N LEU A 151 17.96 -13.32 15.50
CA LEU A 151 17.59 -13.64 14.11
C LEU A 151 16.91 -15.00 13.95
N GLY A 152 16.75 -15.81 15.00
CA GLY A 152 15.92 -17.02 14.96
C GLY A 152 14.43 -16.75 15.15
N SER A 153 14.04 -15.53 15.54
CA SER A 153 12.65 -15.18 15.83
C SER A 153 11.90 -14.70 14.57
N PRO A 154 10.71 -15.26 14.26
CA PRO A 154 9.85 -14.75 13.18
C PRO A 154 9.46 -13.28 13.36
N LEU A 155 9.33 -12.80 14.61
CA LEU A 155 9.05 -11.40 14.90
C LEU A 155 10.19 -10.47 14.42
N MET A 156 11.44 -10.91 14.55
CA MET A 156 12.58 -10.14 14.06
C MET A 156 12.63 -10.10 12.54
N TRP A 157 12.27 -11.21 11.87
CA TRP A 157 12.16 -11.25 10.41
C TRP A 157 11.12 -10.26 9.91
N ASP A 158 9.97 -10.21 10.59
CA ASP A 158 8.89 -9.30 10.25
C ASP A 158 9.34 -7.83 10.32
N ILE A 159 10.06 -7.46 11.38
CA ILE A 159 10.59 -6.08 11.52
C ILE A 159 11.56 -5.72 10.40
N LEU A 160 12.46 -6.63 10.02
CA LEU A 160 13.38 -6.40 8.90
C LEU A 160 12.65 -6.26 7.57
N VAL A 161 11.67 -7.13 7.31
CA VAL A 161 10.95 -7.17 6.04
C VAL A 161 9.97 -6.00 5.93
N LEU A 162 9.24 -5.62 6.99
CA LEU A 162 8.39 -4.43 7.01
C LEU A 162 9.20 -3.14 6.89
N GLY A 163 10.34 -3.02 7.57
CA GLY A 163 11.23 -1.87 7.43
C GLY A 163 11.74 -1.72 6.00
N THR A 164 12.20 -2.82 5.40
CA THR A 164 12.63 -2.86 3.99
C THR A 164 11.49 -2.50 3.06
N TYR A 165 10.30 -3.03 3.31
CA TYR A 165 9.09 -2.77 2.52
C TYR A 165 8.68 -1.30 2.55
N LEU A 166 8.69 -0.67 3.71
CA LEU A 166 8.37 0.76 3.85
C LEU A 166 9.37 1.62 3.06
N ILE A 167 10.68 1.34 3.19
CA ILE A 167 11.73 2.05 2.45
C ILE A 167 11.54 1.86 0.96
N LEU A 168 11.36 0.63 0.49
CA LEU A 168 11.14 0.32 -0.93
C LEU A 168 9.87 0.97 -1.46
N SER A 169 8.80 1.03 -0.68
CA SER A 169 7.55 1.69 -1.05
C SER A 169 7.75 3.20 -1.24
N CYS A 170 8.50 3.85 -0.35
CA CYS A 170 8.87 5.26 -0.47
C CYS A 170 9.76 5.51 -1.70
N VAL A 171 10.79 4.68 -1.91
CA VAL A 171 11.67 4.76 -3.09
C VAL A 171 10.88 4.54 -4.38
N TYR A 172 9.95 3.59 -4.37
CA TYR A 172 9.10 3.29 -5.53
C TYR A 172 8.16 4.46 -5.84
N LEU A 173 7.52 5.06 -4.84
CA LEU A 173 6.70 6.27 -5.02
C LEU A 173 7.54 7.42 -5.59
N TRP A 174 8.72 7.67 -5.02
CA TRP A 174 9.65 8.68 -5.52
C TRP A 174 10.05 8.42 -6.97
N ALA A 175 10.40 7.18 -7.31
CA ALA A 175 10.78 6.77 -8.66
C ALA A 175 9.63 6.96 -9.67
N GLN A 176 8.39 6.66 -9.27
CA GLN A 176 7.21 6.91 -10.10
C GLN A 176 7.05 8.41 -10.42
N VAL A 177 7.10 9.26 -9.39
CA VAL A 177 6.96 10.71 -9.56
C VAL A 177 8.08 11.28 -10.44
N ARG A 178 9.31 10.77 -10.28
CA ARG A 178 10.46 11.19 -11.10
C ARG A 178 10.40 10.66 -12.53
N ALA A 179 9.85 9.47 -12.76
CA ALA A 179 9.63 8.92 -14.09
C ALA A 179 8.59 9.73 -14.86
N GLU A 180 7.52 10.19 -14.22
CA GLU A 180 6.55 11.11 -14.82
C GLU A 180 7.19 12.46 -15.21
N ALA A 181 8.17 12.91 -14.42
CA ALA A 181 8.96 14.11 -14.74
C ALA A 181 10.06 13.86 -15.81
N GLY A 182 10.13 12.67 -16.42
CA GLY A 182 11.12 12.31 -17.43
C GLY A 182 12.54 12.08 -16.89
N LYS A 183 12.72 12.00 -15.56
CA LYS A 183 14.04 11.91 -14.90
C LYS A 183 14.49 10.48 -14.56
N VAL A 184 13.60 9.50 -14.71
CA VAL A 184 13.89 8.08 -14.42
C VAL A 184 13.51 7.25 -15.63
N SER A 185 14.41 6.36 -16.04
CA SER A 185 14.18 5.49 -17.20
C SER A 185 13.13 4.42 -16.92
N ARG A 186 12.45 3.97 -17.97
CA ARG A 186 11.43 2.91 -17.87
C ARG A 186 12.02 1.60 -17.35
N THR A 187 13.28 1.32 -17.67
CA THR A 187 14.01 0.12 -17.20
C THR A 187 14.24 0.16 -15.70
N VAL A 188 14.72 1.29 -15.17
CA VAL A 188 14.95 1.45 -13.72
C VAL A 188 13.62 1.32 -12.97
N LEU A 189 12.55 1.96 -13.47
CA LEU A 189 11.24 1.85 -12.85
C LEU A 189 10.70 0.40 -12.87
N ARG A 190 10.95 -0.36 -13.94
CA ARG A 190 10.58 -1.79 -14.01
C ARG A 190 11.35 -2.61 -12.96
N VAL A 191 12.66 -2.41 -12.85
CA VAL A 191 13.49 -3.13 -11.85
C VAL A 191 12.99 -2.85 -10.44
N ILE A 192 12.78 -1.58 -10.08
CA ILE A 192 12.25 -1.21 -8.75
C ILE A 192 10.87 -1.84 -8.54
N SER A 193 10.01 -1.88 -9.58
CA SER A 193 8.68 -2.52 -9.48
C SER A 193 8.76 -4.02 -9.20
N VAL A 194 9.69 -4.74 -9.84
CA VAL A 194 9.90 -6.17 -9.60
C VAL A 194 10.40 -6.42 -8.18
N VAL A 195 11.39 -5.66 -7.73
CA VAL A 195 11.92 -5.76 -6.35
C VAL A 195 10.82 -5.46 -5.33
N ALA A 196 10.04 -4.40 -5.55
CA ALA A 196 8.91 -4.04 -4.70
C ALA A 196 7.83 -5.15 -4.66
N LEU A 197 7.56 -5.79 -5.80
CA LEU A 197 6.60 -6.90 -5.89
C LEU A 197 7.07 -8.13 -5.10
N VAL A 198 8.34 -8.52 -5.25
CA VAL A 198 8.92 -9.65 -4.47
C VAL A 198 8.89 -9.33 -2.98
N CYS A 199 9.28 -8.12 -2.59
CA CYS A 199 9.25 -7.69 -1.19
C CYS A 199 7.82 -7.69 -0.64
N ALA A 200 6.82 -7.27 -1.41
CA ALA A 200 5.42 -7.31 -0.98
C ALA A 200 4.94 -8.73 -0.68
N VAL A 201 5.31 -9.72 -1.50
CA VAL A 201 4.99 -11.13 -1.23
C VAL A 201 5.72 -11.60 0.04
N LEU A 202 7.00 -11.25 0.20
CA LEU A 202 7.79 -11.65 1.38
C LEU A 202 7.24 -11.08 2.69
N VAL A 203 6.79 -9.82 2.71
CA VAL A 203 6.12 -9.22 3.88
C VAL A 203 5.00 -10.12 4.35
N HIS A 204 4.08 -10.47 3.46
CA HIS A 204 2.92 -11.27 3.85
C HIS A 204 3.27 -12.68 4.27
N SER A 205 4.23 -13.33 3.60
CA SER A 205 4.68 -14.65 3.99
C SER A 205 5.34 -14.63 5.38
N VAL A 206 6.19 -13.65 5.67
CA VAL A 206 6.88 -13.54 6.96
C VAL A 206 5.91 -13.18 8.08
N THR A 207 5.02 -12.22 7.83
CA THR A 207 3.97 -11.85 8.78
C THR A 207 3.06 -13.06 9.07
N ALA A 208 2.73 -13.87 8.06
CA ALA A 208 1.98 -15.11 8.25
C ALA A 208 2.75 -16.13 9.10
N TRP A 209 4.06 -16.28 8.90
CA TRP A 209 4.88 -17.21 9.68
C TRP A 209 5.00 -16.86 11.16
N ILE A 210 4.71 -15.62 11.57
CA ILE A 210 4.55 -15.27 13.00
C ILE A 210 3.50 -16.19 13.67
N PHE A 211 2.41 -16.49 12.96
CA PHE A 211 1.33 -17.35 13.43
C PHE A 211 1.54 -18.80 12.98
N GLY A 212 1.89 -18.98 11.70
CA GLY A 212 2.07 -20.26 11.04
C GLY A 212 3.08 -21.20 11.69
N LEU A 213 4.08 -20.64 12.39
CA LEU A 213 5.13 -21.41 13.05
C LEU A 213 4.85 -21.67 14.53
N GLN A 214 3.69 -21.26 15.05
CA GLN A 214 3.35 -21.43 16.45
C GLN A 214 2.75 -22.82 16.72
N ALA A 215 3.63 -23.81 16.94
CA ALA A 215 3.26 -25.21 17.16
C ALA A 215 2.25 -25.47 18.29
N GLY A 216 2.14 -24.56 19.28
CA GLY A 216 1.17 -24.65 20.38
C GLY A 216 -0.24 -24.12 20.04
N ARG A 217 -0.49 -23.69 18.79
CA ARG A 217 -1.78 -23.17 18.32
C ARG A 217 -2.18 -23.94 17.06
N GLU A 218 -2.91 -25.03 17.23
CA GLU A 218 -3.17 -25.99 16.15
C GLU A 218 -3.84 -25.35 14.92
N MET A 219 -4.87 -24.51 15.14
CA MET A 219 -5.57 -23.76 14.07
C MET A 219 -4.69 -22.69 13.38
N TRP A 220 -3.49 -22.41 13.89
CA TRP A 220 -2.56 -21.46 13.27
C TRP A 220 -1.40 -22.19 12.59
N HIS A 221 -1.06 -23.39 13.06
CA HIS A 221 0.12 -24.13 12.62
C HIS A 221 -0.13 -24.86 11.29
N THR A 222 -0.25 -24.08 10.21
CA THR A 222 -0.48 -24.58 8.86
C THR A 222 0.50 -23.96 7.87
N ALA A 223 1.06 -24.79 6.99
CA ALA A 223 1.92 -24.31 5.90
C ALA A 223 1.16 -23.44 4.89
N LEU A 224 -0.17 -23.55 4.86
CA LEU A 224 -1.05 -22.80 3.97
C LEU A 224 -1.17 -21.32 4.38
N LEU A 225 -0.83 -20.95 5.61
CA LEU A 225 -1.08 -19.60 6.14
C LEU A 225 -0.32 -18.53 5.33
N ALA A 226 0.92 -18.80 4.91
CA ALA A 226 1.72 -17.86 4.12
C ALA A 226 1.11 -17.53 2.75
N PRO A 227 0.86 -18.50 1.85
CA PRO A 227 0.20 -18.20 0.57
C PRO A 227 -1.22 -17.65 0.74
N TRP A 228 -1.94 -18.09 1.78
CA TRP A 228 -3.26 -17.56 2.07
C TRP A 228 -3.23 -16.09 2.48
N PHE A 229 -2.32 -15.68 3.37
CA PHE A 229 -2.14 -14.28 3.75
C PHE A 229 -1.82 -13.36 2.55
N VAL A 230 -1.01 -13.85 1.60
CA VAL A 230 -0.73 -13.11 0.35
C VAL A 230 -2.02 -12.90 -0.45
N SER A 231 -2.87 -13.93 -0.55
CA SER A 231 -4.18 -13.83 -1.20
C SER A 231 -5.09 -12.82 -0.48
N SER A 232 -5.20 -12.91 0.84
CA SER A 232 -6.05 -12.01 1.63
C SER A 232 -5.60 -10.56 1.52
N ALA A 233 -4.29 -10.31 1.47
CA ALA A 233 -3.71 -8.98 1.24
C ALA A 233 -4.07 -8.40 -0.13
N LEU A 234 -4.12 -9.25 -1.17
CA LEU A 234 -4.58 -8.83 -2.49
C LEU A 234 -6.06 -8.45 -2.46
N VAL A 235 -6.90 -9.20 -1.73
CA VAL A 235 -8.33 -8.86 -1.55
C VAL A 235 -8.49 -7.52 -0.86
N CYS A 236 -7.99 -7.38 0.36
CA CYS A 236 -8.26 -6.19 1.17
C CYS A 236 -7.54 -4.94 0.63
N GLY A 237 -6.32 -5.07 0.09
CA GLY A 237 -5.64 -3.94 -0.54
C GLY A 237 -6.29 -3.53 -1.87
N THR A 238 -6.81 -4.46 -2.69
CA THR A 238 -7.59 -4.08 -3.89
C THR A 238 -8.88 -3.38 -3.52
N ALA A 239 -9.59 -3.88 -2.50
CA ALA A 239 -10.80 -3.24 -1.99
C ALA A 239 -10.51 -1.82 -1.49
N LEU A 240 -9.44 -1.63 -0.72
CA LEU A 240 -9.04 -0.29 -0.26
C LEU A 240 -8.71 0.65 -1.41
N VAL A 241 -7.94 0.21 -2.41
CA VAL A 241 -7.61 1.01 -3.58
C VAL A 241 -8.87 1.45 -4.32
N ILE A 242 -9.84 0.55 -4.48
CA ILE A 242 -11.14 0.89 -5.09
C ILE A 242 -11.87 1.94 -4.25
N CYS A 243 -12.00 1.72 -2.93
CA CYS A 243 -12.66 2.65 -2.02
C CYS A 243 -12.04 4.06 -2.07
N VAL A 244 -10.72 4.15 -1.98
CA VAL A 244 -9.99 5.43 -2.01
C VAL A 244 -10.10 6.07 -3.41
N ALA A 245 -9.97 5.31 -4.49
CA ALA A 245 -10.09 5.83 -5.85
C ALA A 245 -11.51 6.35 -6.17
N VAL A 246 -12.55 5.69 -5.66
CA VAL A 246 -13.94 6.13 -5.77
C VAL A 246 -14.17 7.40 -4.95
N ALA A 247 -13.71 7.44 -3.70
CA ALA A 247 -13.80 8.64 -2.86
C ALA A 247 -13.10 9.85 -3.50
N LEU A 248 -11.88 9.67 -3.99
CA LEU A 248 -11.10 10.71 -4.67
C LEU A 248 -11.75 11.17 -5.98
N ARG A 249 -12.48 10.31 -6.68
CA ARG A 249 -13.28 10.71 -7.84
C ARG A 249 -14.53 11.48 -7.44
N GLY A 250 -15.21 11.07 -6.37
CA GLY A 250 -16.40 11.75 -5.84
C GLY A 250 -16.11 13.20 -5.43
N VAL A 251 -14.93 13.46 -4.87
CA VAL A 251 -14.48 14.83 -4.52
C VAL A 251 -13.79 15.56 -5.69
N GLY A 252 -13.73 14.97 -6.88
CA GLY A 252 -13.16 15.58 -8.09
C GLY A 252 -11.64 15.65 -8.15
N TYR A 253 -10.92 14.97 -7.25
CA TYR A 253 -9.45 14.97 -7.20
C TYR A 253 -8.82 14.04 -8.24
N LEU A 254 -9.45 12.90 -8.51
CA LEU A 254 -8.95 11.91 -9.46
C LEU A 254 -9.96 11.62 -10.55
N LYS A 255 -9.57 11.86 -11.81
CA LYS A 255 -10.32 11.38 -12.98
C LYS A 255 -9.71 10.05 -13.43
N TRP A 256 -10.57 9.07 -13.67
CA TRP A 256 -10.17 7.76 -14.18
C TRP A 256 -11.30 7.17 -15.04
N GLU A 257 -10.93 6.28 -15.97
CA GLU A 257 -11.87 5.64 -16.90
C GLU A 257 -12.63 4.50 -16.24
N GLN A 258 -13.94 4.38 -16.50
CA GLN A 258 -14.76 3.29 -15.94
C GLN A 258 -14.17 1.89 -16.18
N ALA A 259 -13.49 1.69 -17.31
CA ALA A 259 -12.78 0.46 -17.63
C ALA A 259 -11.74 0.06 -16.56
N ASN A 260 -11.07 1.01 -15.92
CA ASN A 260 -10.09 0.73 -14.87
C ASN A 260 -10.74 0.20 -13.59
N LEU A 261 -11.91 0.74 -13.20
CA LEU A 261 -12.65 0.18 -12.07
C LEU A 261 -13.17 -1.22 -12.36
N VAL A 262 -13.71 -1.45 -13.56
CA VAL A 262 -14.17 -2.80 -13.96
C VAL A 262 -13.02 -3.81 -13.90
N LYS A 263 -11.81 -3.43 -14.36
CA LYS A 263 -10.62 -4.27 -14.24
C LYS A 263 -10.25 -4.55 -12.78
N LEU A 264 -10.23 -3.53 -11.92
CA LEU A 264 -9.94 -3.69 -10.49
C LEU A 264 -11.00 -4.55 -9.78
N ALA A 265 -12.28 -4.39 -10.12
CA ALA A 265 -13.36 -5.20 -9.56
C ALA A 265 -13.27 -6.67 -10.01
N LYS A 266 -12.91 -6.92 -11.28
CA LYS A 266 -12.64 -8.29 -11.76
C LYS A 266 -11.45 -8.93 -11.07
N LEU A 267 -10.37 -8.16 -10.87
CA LEU A 267 -9.20 -8.62 -10.11
C LEU A 267 -9.58 -8.94 -8.66
N LEU A 268 -10.33 -8.05 -7.99
CA LEU A 268 -10.84 -8.28 -6.64
C LEU A 268 -11.67 -9.57 -6.57
N GLY A 269 -12.60 -9.77 -7.51
CA GLY A 269 -13.40 -10.99 -7.59
C GLY A 269 -12.53 -12.24 -7.76
N ALA A 270 -11.50 -12.20 -8.61
CA ALA A 270 -10.57 -13.30 -8.78
C ALA A 270 -9.78 -13.59 -7.49
N PHE A 271 -9.29 -12.57 -6.79
CA PHE A 271 -8.58 -12.75 -5.52
C PHE A 271 -9.48 -13.31 -4.43
N VAL A 272 -10.75 -12.87 -4.35
CA VAL A 272 -11.73 -13.43 -3.40
C VAL A 272 -11.95 -14.93 -3.65
N MET A 273 -12.03 -15.36 -4.91
CA MET A 273 -12.18 -16.77 -5.23
C MET A 273 -10.97 -17.61 -4.79
N VAL A 274 -9.75 -17.09 -4.99
CA VAL A 274 -8.51 -17.75 -4.54
C VAL A 274 -8.46 -17.80 -3.00
N ASP A 275 -8.85 -16.72 -2.33
CA ASP A 275 -8.88 -16.63 -0.89
C ASP A 275 -9.86 -17.62 -0.26
N LEU A 276 -11.09 -17.68 -0.79
CA LEU A 276 -12.11 -18.64 -0.39
C LEU A 276 -11.69 -20.08 -0.67
N TYR A 277 -10.93 -20.32 -1.74
CA TYR A 277 -10.36 -21.64 -2.01
C TYR A 277 -9.35 -22.03 -0.92
N PHE A 278 -8.42 -21.15 -0.54
CA PHE A 278 -7.48 -21.44 0.55
C PHE A 278 -8.19 -21.65 1.89
N PHE A 279 -9.14 -20.79 2.23
CA PHE A 279 -9.99 -20.96 3.41
C PHE A 279 -10.71 -22.32 3.40
N GLY A 280 -11.29 -22.70 2.26
CA GLY A 280 -11.98 -23.98 2.10
C GLY A 280 -11.03 -25.18 2.24
N CYS A 281 -9.81 -25.09 1.70
CA CYS A 281 -8.79 -26.12 1.87
C CYS A 281 -8.36 -26.31 3.33
N ASP A 282 -8.13 -25.21 4.04
CA ASP A 282 -7.74 -25.24 5.46
C ASP A 282 -8.87 -25.83 6.31
N LEU A 283 -10.11 -25.31 6.14
CA LEU A 283 -11.29 -25.79 6.85
C LEU A 283 -11.57 -27.28 6.62
N LEU A 284 -11.42 -27.76 5.39
CA LEU A 284 -11.58 -29.19 5.08
C LEU A 284 -10.50 -30.05 5.72
N THR A 285 -9.26 -29.53 5.83
CA THR A 285 -8.14 -30.24 6.43
C THR A 285 -8.30 -30.33 7.95
N GLU A 286 -8.68 -29.23 8.60
CA GLU A 286 -8.93 -29.17 10.04
C GLU A 286 -10.17 -29.99 10.44
N GLY A 287 -11.22 -29.97 9.62
CA GLY A 287 -12.46 -30.71 9.88
C GLY A 287 -12.41 -32.20 9.52
N PHE A 288 -11.29 -32.72 8.98
CA PHE A 288 -11.20 -34.11 8.55
C PHE A 288 -11.09 -35.07 9.76
N PRO A 289 -11.91 -36.15 9.82
CA PRO A 289 -11.83 -37.16 10.87
C PRO A 289 -10.44 -37.80 11.00
N GLY A 290 -9.78 -37.59 12.14
CA GLY A 290 -8.42 -38.08 12.42
C GLY A 290 -7.30 -37.07 12.17
N GLY A 291 -7.61 -35.83 11.78
CA GLY A 291 -6.67 -34.70 11.84
C GLY A 291 -6.50 -34.19 13.28
N SER A 292 -5.34 -33.63 13.61
CA SER A 292 -5.08 -33.07 14.95
C SER A 292 -6.09 -31.98 15.34
N GLY A 293 -6.64 -31.24 14.36
CA GLY A 293 -7.61 -30.17 14.61
C GLY A 293 -8.92 -30.59 15.31
N LEU A 294 -9.28 -31.88 15.32
CA LEU A 294 -10.42 -32.39 16.08
C LEU A 294 -10.16 -32.53 17.59
N GLU A 295 -8.92 -32.42 18.06
CA GLU A 295 -8.64 -32.36 19.50
C GLU A 295 -9.01 -30.98 20.11
N VAL A 296 -9.34 -30.00 19.26
CA VAL A 296 -9.57 -28.59 19.64
C VAL A 296 -11.02 -28.12 19.48
N VAL A 297 -11.88 -28.87 18.77
CA VAL A 297 -13.32 -28.57 18.58
C VAL A 297 -14.18 -29.44 19.48
#